data_AF-A0A432WPC3-F1
#
_entry.id   AF-A0A432WPC3-F1
#
_cell.length_a   1.000
_cell.length_b   1.000
_cell.length_c   1.000
_cell.angle_alpha   90.00
_cell.angle_beta   90.00
_cell.angle_gamma   90.00
#
_symmetry.space_group_name_H-M   'P 1'
#
loop_
_entity.id
_entity.type
_entity.pdbx_description
1 polymer ?
#
loop_
_entity_poly.entity_id
_entity_poly.type
_entity_poly.pdbx_seq_one_letter_code
_entity_poly.pdbx_strand_id
1 'polypeptide(L)' 'MRMLMIALAAMLLAGCTSAGGYSSNSRLVVDWEEVARIERAARASGVDVVWVQYPMKRVSTTSGLDPLDDTDASAQPEN' A
#
# COMPACT_ATOMS: atom_id res chain seq x y z
N MET A 1 2.78 -37.83 -38.86
CA MET A 1 1.59 -37.08 -38.39
C MET A 1 1.30 -37.24 -36.90
N ARG A 2 1.45 -38.44 -36.31
CA ARG A 2 1.28 -38.66 -34.85
C ARG A 2 2.22 -37.82 -33.96
N MET A 3 3.50 -37.70 -34.35
CA MET A 3 4.49 -36.89 -33.62
C MET A 3 4.16 -35.38 -33.61
N LEU A 4 3.52 -34.87 -34.68
CA LEU A 4 3.15 -33.45 -34.80
C LEU A 4 2.02 -33.09 -33.83
N MET A 5 1.04 -33.99 -33.66
CA MET A 5 -0.06 -33.81 -32.72
C MET A 5 0.40 -33.79 -31.26
N ILE A 6 1.42 -34.60 -30.93
CA ILE A 6 1.99 -34.66 -29.57
C ILE A 6 2.75 -33.37 -29.26
N ALA A 7 3.50 -32.82 -30.21
CA ALA A 7 4.21 -31.56 -30.04
C ALA A 7 3.23 -30.37 -29.86
N LEU A 8 2.13 -30.35 -30.61
CA LEU A 8 1.10 -29.33 -30.50
C LEU A 8 0.40 -29.37 -29.12
N ALA A 9 0.08 -30.58 -28.64
CA ALA A 9 -0.50 -30.77 -27.32
C ALA A 9 0.45 -30.30 -26.20
N ALA A 10 1.74 -30.62 -26.29
CA ALA A 10 2.73 -30.18 -25.30
C ALA A 10 2.88 -28.65 -25.24
N MET A 11 2.79 -27.96 -26.38
CA MET A 11 2.85 -26.50 -26.43
C MET A 11 1.61 -25.83 -25.81
N LEU A 12 0.43 -26.43 -25.97
CA LEU A 12 -0.81 -25.98 -25.33
C LEU A 12 -0.78 -26.12 -23.80
N LEU A 13 -0.11 -27.15 -23.27
CA LEU A 13 0.02 -27.32 -21.81
C LEU A 13 1.04 -26.36 -21.17
N ALA A 14 2.01 -25.83 -21.93
CA ALA A 14 3.00 -24.89 -21.41
C ALA A 14 2.46 -23.43 -21.27
N GLY A 15 1.27 -23.14 -21.80
CA GLY A 15 0.71 -21.79 -21.88
C GLY A 15 -0.07 -21.30 -20.65
N CYS A 16 -0.36 -22.15 -19.65
CA CYS A 16 -1.27 -21.78 -18.55
C CYS A 16 -0.61 -21.19 -17.30
N THR A 17 0.72 -21.07 -17.24
CA THR A 17 1.41 -20.47 -16.09
C THR A 17 1.96 -19.08 -16.39
N SER A 18 1.13 -18.19 -16.95
CA SER A 18 1.35 -16.76 -16.73
C SER A 18 0.96 -16.46 -15.27
N ALA A 19 1.86 -16.79 -14.36
CA ALA A 19 1.80 -16.31 -12.99
C ALA A 19 1.94 -14.77 -13.08
N GLY A 20 0.80 -14.08 -13.09
CA GLY A 20 0.74 -12.63 -12.99
C GLY A 20 1.61 -12.21 -11.81
N GLY A 21 2.61 -11.37 -12.07
CA GLY A 21 3.53 -10.89 -11.07
C GLY A 21 2.80 -10.09 -10.00
N TYR A 22 2.41 -10.75 -8.91
CA TYR A 22 1.94 -10.10 -7.71
C TYR A 22 3.13 -9.50 -6.96
N SER A 23 3.59 -8.35 -7.43
CA SER A 23 4.43 -7.49 -6.62
C SER A 23 4.10 -6.03 -6.88
N SER A 24 2.83 -5.66 -6.67
CA SER A 24 2.55 -4.28 -6.26
C SER A 24 3.08 -4.16 -4.84
N ASN A 25 4.31 -3.69 -4.68
CA ASN A 25 4.82 -3.26 -3.38
C ASN A 25 3.88 -2.16 -2.90
N SER A 26 2.91 -2.52 -2.06
CA SER A 26 1.93 -1.59 -1.53
C SER A 26 2.05 -1.63 -0.01
N ARG A 27 2.13 -0.46 0.60
CA ARG A 27 2.14 -0.31 2.06
C ARG A 27 0.83 0.32 2.51
N LEU A 28 0.38 -0.06 3.69
CA LEU A 28 -0.71 0.62 4.37
C LEU A 28 -0.11 1.78 5.16
N VAL A 29 -0.62 2.99 4.93
CA VAL A 29 -0.24 4.20 5.67
C VAL A 29 -1.49 4.84 6.24
N VAL A 30 -1.34 5.58 7.33
CA VAL A 30 -2.45 6.35 7.92
C VAL A 30 -2.95 7.36 6.91
N ASP A 31 -4.28 7.43 6.75
CA ASP A 31 -4.89 8.44 5.92
C ASP A 31 -5.15 9.73 6.70
N TRP A 32 -4.12 10.57 6.78
CA TRP A 32 -4.16 11.84 7.49
C TRP A 32 -5.22 12.82 6.96
N GLU A 33 -5.60 12.71 5.69
CA GLU A 33 -6.67 13.55 5.13
C GLU A 33 -8.03 13.19 5.74
N GLU A 34 -8.30 11.89 5.89
CA GLU A 34 -9.50 11.39 6.55
C GLU A 34 -9.52 11.70 8.04
N VAL A 35 -8.39 11.50 8.73
CA VAL A 35 -8.23 11.90 10.13
C VAL A 35 -8.57 13.39 10.31
N ALA A 36 -7.95 14.27 9.52
CA ALA A 36 -8.19 15.70 9.61
C ALA A 36 -9.66 16.08 9.31
N ARG A 37 -10.30 15.38 8.37
CA ARG A 37 -11.72 15.60 8.06
C ARG A 37 -12.60 15.23 9.25
N ILE A 38 -12.38 14.07 9.87
CA ILE A 38 -13.13 13.60 11.03
C ILE A 38 -12.92 14.54 12.22
N GLU A 39 -11.68 14.93 12.49
CA GLU A 39 -11.36 15.84 13.60
C GLU A 39 -11.96 17.25 13.39
N ARG A 40 -12.00 17.76 12.16
CA ARG A 40 -12.71 19.01 11.86
C ARG A 40 -14.20 18.91 12.14
N ALA A 41 -14.85 17.81 11.74
CA ALA A 41 -16.26 17.59 11.97
C ALA A 41 -16.58 17.41 13.47
N ALA A 42 -15.73 16.70 14.19
CA ALA A 42 -15.84 16.50 15.63
C ALA A 42 -15.74 17.82 16.40
N ARG A 43 -14.75 18.66 16.05
CA ARG A 43 -14.60 20.00 16.61
C ARG A 43 -15.82 20.88 16.35
N ALA A 44 -16.37 20.84 15.14
CA ALA A 44 -17.59 21.59 14.81
C ALA A 44 -18.82 21.10 15.60
N SER A 45 -18.82 19.84 16.02
CA SER A 45 -19.90 19.22 16.77
C SER A 45 -19.68 19.24 18.29
N GLY A 46 -18.53 19.72 18.75
CA GLY A 46 -18.17 19.76 20.18
C GLY A 46 -17.98 18.38 20.82
N VAL A 47 -17.58 17.38 20.03
CA VAL A 47 -17.33 16.01 20.52
C VAL A 47 -15.84 15.67 20.45
N ASP A 48 -15.37 14.86 21.40
CA ASP A 48 -14.01 14.36 21.43
C ASP A 48 -13.87 13.05 20.65
N VAL A 49 -12.79 12.92 19.88
CA VAL A 49 -12.47 11.72 19.11
C VAL A 49 -11.34 10.97 19.79
N VAL A 50 -11.58 9.70 20.09
CA VAL A 50 -10.56 8.77 20.58
C VAL A 50 -10.32 7.70 19.51
N TRP A 51 -9.11 7.66 18.98
CA TRP A 51 -8.73 6.70 17.95
C TRP A 51 -8.33 5.36 18.58
N VAL A 52 -9.15 4.33 18.35
CA VAL A 52 -8.78 2.93 18.66
C VAL A 52 -7.96 2.33 17.50
N GLN A 53 -8.32 2.70 16.27
CA GLN A 53 -7.58 2.38 15.06
C GLN A 53 -7.70 3.57 14.10
N TYR A 54 -6.56 4.04 13.59
CA TYR A 54 -6.55 5.10 12.59
C TYR A 54 -7.03 4.58 11.22
N PRO A 55 -7.72 5.41 10.43
CA PRO A 55 -8.07 5.07 9.05
C PRO A 55 -6.77 4.89 8.23
N MET A 56 -6.74 3.84 7.40
CA MET A 56 -5.56 3.45 6.63
C MET A 56 -5.86 3.44 5.14
N LYS A 57 -4.92 3.92 4.32
CA LYS A 57 -4.96 3.85 2.86
C LYS A 57 -3.80 3.04 2.31
N ARG A 58 -4.01 2.41 1.14
CA ARG A 58 -2.96 1.70 0.40
C ARG A 58 -2.22 2.70 -0.47
N VAL A 59 -0.91 2.74 -0.37
CA VAL A 59 -0.04 3.51 -1.26
C VAL A 59 0.91 2.58 -2.00
N SER A 60 1.04 2.79 -3.31
CA SER A 60 1.96 2.04 -4.16
C SER A 60 3.38 2.55 -3.95
N THR A 61 4.27 1.69 -3.46
CA THR A 61 5.70 1.92 -3.40
C THR A 61 6.29 1.63 -4.78
N THR A 62 6.19 2.59 -5.69
CA THR A 62 7.01 2.55 -6.90
C THR A 62 8.46 2.72 -6.47
N SER A 63 9.30 1.73 -6.79
CA SER A 63 10.71 1.71 -6.42
C SER A 63 11.44 2.99 -6.84
N GLY A 64 11.96 3.74 -5.86
CA GLY A 64 12.88 4.85 -6.04
C GLY A 64 12.28 6.21 -5.68
N LEU A 65 12.74 6.77 -4.56
CA LEU A 65 12.35 8.05 -3.93
C LEU A 65 11.11 8.00 -3.03
N ASP A 66 11.27 7.50 -1.81
CA ASP A 66 10.75 8.21 -0.64
C ASP A 66 11.94 8.30 0.35
N PRO A 67 12.47 9.50 0.63
CA PRO A 67 13.48 9.67 1.67
C PRO A 67 12.91 9.17 3.01
N LEU A 68 13.72 8.40 3.74
CA LEU A 68 13.49 8.16 5.16
C LEU A 68 13.48 9.53 5.84
N ASP A 69 12.29 10.03 6.16
CA ASP A 69 12.09 11.17 7.04
C ASP A 69 12.39 10.71 8.47
N ASP A 70 13.68 10.51 8.75
CA ASP A 70 14.23 10.31 10.09
C ASP A 70 14.46 11.66 10.78
N THR A 71 13.50 12.59 10.68
CA THR A 71 13.57 13.87 11.41
C THR A 71 12.81 13.77 12.73
N ASP A 72 13.22 12.79 13.55
CA ASP A 72 13.07 12.88 15.00
C ASP A 72 14.23 13.75 15.54
N ALA A 73 14.23 15.01 15.13
CA ALA A 73 15.05 16.05 15.75
C ALA A 73 14.30 16.54 16.99
N SER A 74 14.33 15.69 18.01
CA SER A 74 14.46 16.06 19.41
C SER A 74 14.62 17.56 19.62
N ALA A 75 13.50 18.22 19.90
CA ALA A 75 13.48 19.51 20.58
C ALA A 75 14.09 19.30 21.97
N GLN A 76 15.42 19.43 22.08
CA GLN A 76 16.08 19.69 23.35
C GLN A 76 15.81 21.16 23.73
N PRO A 77 15.18 21.45 24.87
CA PRO A 77 15.26 22.78 25.45
C PRO A 77 16.58 22.85 26.23
N GLU A 78 17.55 23.60 25.73
CA GLU A 78 18.69 24.03 26.54
C GLU A 78 18.56 25.53 26.85
N ASN A 79 18.42 25.75 28.17
CA ASN A 79 18.48 26.95 28.99
C ASN A 79 19.29 28.13 28.44
#